data_AF-A0A6B3EF05-F1
#
_entry.id   AF-A0A6B3EF05-F1
#
_cell.length_a   1.000
_cell.length_b   1.000
_cell.length_c   1.000
_cell.angle_alpha   90.00
_cell.angle_beta   90.00
_cell.angle_gamma   90.00
#
_symmetry.space_group_name_H-M   'P 1'
#
loop_
_entity.id
_entity.type
_entity.pdbx_description
1 polymer ?
#
loop_
_entity_poly.entity_id
_entity_poly.type
_entity_poly.pdbx_seq_one_letter_code
_entity_poly.pdbx_strand_id
1 'polypeptide(L)' 'GVPLGGGMGNLSAFLRDGDRVFLTYTTTGRGNEAFSGTFALLDRTPYGRGEAWEETPEGWPEGNDPCWYW' A
#
# COMPACT_ATOMS: atom_id res chain seq x y z
N GLY A 1 4.95 -22.91 -2.71
CA GLY A 1 4.85 -23.12 -1.26
C GLY A 1 3.73 -22.27 -0.73
N VAL A 2 2.96 -22.75 0.24
CA VAL A 2 1.96 -21.92 0.95
C VAL A 2 2.70 -20.73 1.57
N PRO A 3 2.20 -19.48 1.48
CA PRO A 3 2.84 -18.35 2.15
C PRO A 3 2.97 -18.67 3.64
N LEU A 4 4.17 -18.51 4.20
CA LEU A 4 4.44 -18.75 5.62
C LEU A 4 3.63 -17.77 6.47
N GLY A 5 2.40 -18.13 6.85
CA GLY A 5 1.44 -17.17 7.43
C GLY A 5 0.17 -17.76 8.04
N GLY A 6 0.15 -19.07 8.31
CA GLY A 6 -1.03 -19.77 8.82
C GLY A 6 -1.53 -19.16 10.13
N GLY A 7 -2.73 -18.55 10.08
CA GLY A 7 -3.47 -17.99 11.21
C GLY A 7 -3.72 -16.48 11.14
N MET A 8 -2.70 -15.68 10.77
CA MET A 8 -2.77 -14.21 10.80
C MET A 8 -3.01 -13.55 9.43
N GLY A 9 -3.06 -14.34 8.35
CA GLY A 9 -3.33 -13.84 7.00
C GLY A 9 -2.13 -13.20 6.32
N ASN A 10 -2.40 -12.56 5.18
CA ASN A 10 -1.40 -11.93 4.32
C ASN A 10 -1.95 -10.61 3.78
N LEU A 11 -1.10 -9.59 3.74
CA LEU A 11 -1.36 -8.33 3.06
C LEU A 11 -0.49 -8.24 1.82
N SER A 12 -1.08 -7.89 0.69
CA SER A 12 -0.36 -7.66 -0.56
C SER A 12 -0.90 -6.43 -1.25
N ALA A 13 0.00 -5.61 -1.79
CA ALA A 13 -0.34 -4.50 -2.67
C ALA A 13 0.16 -4.80 -4.08
N PHE A 14 -0.70 -4.54 -5.06
CA PHE A 14 -0.40 -4.75 -6.47
C PHE A 14 -0.56 -3.45 -7.24
N LEU A 15 0.38 -3.19 -8.15
CA LEU A 15 0.27 -2.12 -9.14
C LEU A 15 -0.02 -2.73 -10.50
N ARG A 16 -1.02 -2.20 -11.21
CA ARG A 16 -1.27 -2.53 -12.60
C ARG A 16 -0.75 -1.41 -13.49
N ASP A 17 0.08 -1.75 -14.46
CA ASP A 17 0.56 -0.85 -15.51
C ASP A 17 0.36 -1.52 -16.87
N GLY A 18 -0.61 -1.00 -17.63
CA GLY A 18 -1.11 -1.61 -18.86
C GLY A 18 -1.59 -3.06 -18.64
N ASP A 19 -0.96 -4.00 -19.35
CA ASP A 19 -1.27 -5.43 -19.29
C ASP A 19 -0.44 -6.19 -18.24
N ARG A 20 0.38 -5.47 -17.46
CA ARG A 20 1.28 -6.06 -16.47
C ARG A 20 0.77 -5.75 -15.05
N VAL A 21 0.97 -6.71 -14.16
CA VAL A 21 0.69 -6.58 -12.73
C VAL A 21 1.96 -6.85 -11.95
N PHE A 22 2.27 -5.96 -11.01
CA PHE A 22 3.45 -6.00 -10.17
C PHE A 22 3.04 -6.16 -8.71
N LEU A 23 3.66 -7.10 -8.01
CA LEU A 23 3.58 -7.16 -6.55
C LEU A 23 4.55 -6.11 -5.98
N THR A 24 4.03 -5.05 -5.38
CA THR A 24 4.83 -3.93 -4.86
C THR A 24 5.12 -4.07 -3.37
N TYR A 25 4.24 -4.73 -2.64
CA TYR A 25 4.42 -5.02 -1.22
C TYR A 25 3.74 -6.34 -0.86
N THR A 26 4.37 -7.14 0.00
CA THR A 26 3.70 -8.26 0.64
C THR A 26 4.25 -8.50 2.04
N THR A 27 3.38 -8.88 2.96
CA THR A 27 3.78 -9.29 4.30
C THR A 27 2.77 -10.26 4.90
N THR A 28 3.20 -10.98 5.93
CA THR A 28 2.41 -12.03 6.57
C THR A 28 2.83 -12.22 8.03
N GLY A 29 2.05 -12.98 8.80
CA GLY A 29 2.29 -13.21 10.22
C GLY A 29 2.34 -11.89 11.00
N ARG A 30 3.34 -11.76 11.88
CA ARG A 30 3.54 -10.54 12.68
C ARG A 30 3.83 -9.29 11.84
N GLY A 31 4.25 -9.45 10.58
CA GLY A 31 4.39 -8.33 9.67
C GLY A 31 3.07 -7.59 9.43
N ASN A 32 1.92 -8.25 9.63
CA ASN A 32 0.60 -7.62 9.55
C ASN A 32 0.31 -6.70 10.76
N GLU A 33 0.99 -6.87 11.91
CA GLU A 33 0.75 -6.05 13.12
C GLU A 33 1.02 -4.56 12.86
N ALA A 34 2.02 -4.26 12.03
CA ALA A 34 2.40 -2.90 11.65
C ALA A 34 1.31 -2.13 10.88
N PHE A 35 0.27 -2.84 10.41
CA PHE A 35 -0.81 -2.31 9.58
C PHE A 35 -2.12 -2.10 10.33
N SER A 36 -2.10 -2.22 11.66
CA SER A 36 -3.29 -2.02 12.49
C SER A 36 -3.86 -0.60 12.39
N GLY A 37 -3.06 0.38 11.95
CA GLY A 37 -3.50 1.74 11.66
C GLY A 37 -3.74 1.95 10.16
N THR A 38 -4.83 2.63 9.80
CA THR A 38 -5.22 2.90 8.41
C THR A 38 -4.12 3.61 7.62
N PHE A 39 -3.42 4.58 8.22
CA PHE A 39 -2.33 5.28 7.53
C PHE A 39 -1.16 4.36 7.22
N ALA A 40 -0.75 3.50 8.15
CA ALA A 40 0.33 2.54 7.90
C ALA A 40 -0.02 1.57 6.76
N LEU A 41 -1.30 1.29 6.54
CA LEU A 41 -1.78 0.53 5.38
C LEU A 41 -1.69 1.31 4.07
N LEU A 42 -2.17 2.55 4.06
CA LEU A 42 -2.15 3.39 2.86
C LEU A 42 -0.71 3.74 2.42
N ASP A 43 0.18 4.02 3.38
CA ASP A 43 1.59 4.35 3.14
C ASP A 43 2.37 3.22 2.44
N ARG A 44 1.83 1.99 2.38
CA ARG A 44 2.47 0.86 1.67
C ARG A 44 1.85 0.54 0.32
N THR A 45 0.88 1.34 -0.13
CA THR A 45 0.44 1.25 -1.53
C THR A 45 1.52 1.88 -2.45
N PRO A 46 1.52 1.55 -3.76
CA PRO A 46 2.58 1.97 -4.69
C PRO A 46 2.87 3.48 -4.74
N TYR A 47 1.86 4.30 -4.47
CA TYR A 47 1.95 5.76 -4.53
C TYR A 47 1.67 6.42 -3.18
N GLY A 48 1.87 5.68 -2.09
CA GLY A 48 1.64 6.17 -0.75
C GLY A 48 0.16 6.46 -0.47
N ARG A 49 -0.12 7.47 0.34
CA ARG A 49 -1.50 7.78 0.78
C ARG A 49 -2.12 8.97 0.06
N GLY A 50 -1.45 9.54 -0.92
CA GLY A 50 -1.90 10.71 -1.69
C GLY A 50 -1.68 12.02 -0.93
N GLU A 51 -0.55 12.20 -0.25
CA GLU A 51 -0.16 13.50 0.28
C GLU A 51 0.41 14.39 -0.84
N ALA A 52 0.28 15.71 -0.69
CA ALA A 52 0.74 16.69 -1.68
C ALA A 52 2.25 16.60 -2.01
N TRP A 53 3.05 16.00 -1.14
CA TRP A 53 4.49 15.79 -1.36
C TRP A 53 4.81 14.45 -2.05
N GLU A 54 3.83 13.56 -2.20
CA GLU A 54 4.01 12.26 -2.86
C GLU A 54 3.88 12.42 -4.38
N GLU A 55 4.88 11.93 -5.10
CA GLU A 55 4.86 11.93 -6.56
C GLU A 55 3.95 10.83 -7.08
N THR A 56 3.02 11.18 -7.97
CA THR A 56 2.13 10.22 -8.65
C THR A 56 2.27 10.33 -10.17
N PRO A 57 2.04 9.24 -10.94
CA PRO A 57 2.11 9.29 -12.38
C PRO A 57 1.02 10.17 -12.99
N GLU A 58 1.23 10.62 -14.22
CA GLU A 58 0.22 11.36 -14.98
C GLU A 58 -1.10 10.58 -15.07
N GLY A 59 -2.21 11.29 -14.83
CA GLY A 59 -3.56 10.71 -14.82
C GLY A 59 -3.99 10.05 -13.51
N TRP A 60 -3.13 10.04 -12.48
CA TRP A 60 -3.55 9.70 -11.11
C TRP A 60 -4.17 10.90 -10.39
N PRO A 61 -5.06 10.68 -9.41
CA PRO A 61 -5.54 11.75 -8.55
C PRO A 61 -4.37 12.47 -7.89
N GLU A 62 -4.39 13.80 -7.93
CA GLU A 62 -3.40 14.63 -7.24
C GLU A 62 -3.50 14.44 -5.72
N GLY A 63 -2.37 14.49 -5.04
CA GLY A 63 -2.32 14.43 -3.59
C GLY A 63 -3.01 15.65 -2.96
N ASN A 64 -3.64 15.47 -1.80
CA ASN A 64 -4.24 16.56 -1.03
C ASN A 64 -3.23 17.17 -0.06
N ASP A 65 -3.56 18.34 0.51
CA ASP A 65 -2.70 19.05 1.46
C ASP A 65 -2.08 18.11 2.51
N PRO A 66 -0.83 18.40 2.97
CA PRO A 66 -0.22 17.59 4.01
C PRO A 66 -1.17 17.48 5.20
N CYS A 67 -1.35 16.28 5.74
CA CYS A 67 -2.29 16.03 6.85
C CYS A 67 -3.79 16.10 6.50
N TRP A 68 -4.23 15.92 5.25
CA TRP A 68 -5.64 16.03 4.79
C TRP A 68 -6.71 15.14 5.46
N TYR A 69 -6.35 14.38 6.49
CA TYR A 69 -7.25 13.60 7.35
C TYR A 69 -7.18 14.00 8.83
N TRP A 70 -6.52 15.11 9.16
CA TRP A 70 -6.57 15.77 10.46
C TRP A 70 -7.55 16.95 10.45
#